data_AF-A0A2V8P267-F1
#
_entry.id   AF-A0A2V8P267-F1
#
_cell.length_a   1.000
_cell.length_b   1.000
_cell.length_c   1.000
_cell.angle_alpha   90.00
_cell.angle_beta   90.00
_cell.angle_gamma   90.00
#
_symmetry.space_group_name_H-M   'P 1'
#
loop_
_entity.id
_entity.type
_entity.pdbx_description
1 polymer ?
#
loop_
_entity_poly.entity_id
_entity_poly.type
_entity_poly.pdbx_seq_one_letter_code
_entity_poly.pdbx_strand_id
1 'polypeptide(L)'
;MIIGIDKAPLNSSALWQVQVNQGDSWIPMSATSNSFHVLGTNSTGSSVVRTMTLENGQISGVLSIAYKALSTGPLKWNLEFTPNSTAQYRFVYHWNDSDITPDSQPISSTLTVSHGAANYTLSWDDVPPSMNTTLALNPGEALLITNIGTLVAGATARLDPQLLDSGPSQATAHTPQRKAVYDSKGGYYYVFYYDGMQLRYASSNNGV
;
A
#
# COMPACT_ATOMS: atom_id res chain seq x y z
N MET A 1 4.50 4.45 -5.47
CA MET A 1 3.72 4.08 -6.65
C MET A 1 3.91 2.60 -6.92
N ILE A 2 2.84 1.81 -6.82
CA ILE A 2 2.83 0.40 -7.24
C ILE A 2 2.44 0.43 -8.72
N ILE A 3 3.16 -0.30 -9.56
CA ILE A 3 2.88 -0.40 -10.99
C ILE A 3 2.34 -1.81 -11.23
N GLY A 4 1.16 -1.91 -11.83
CA GLY A 4 0.54 -3.18 -12.21
C GLY A 4 1.30 -3.85 -13.35
N ILE A 5 0.98 -5.12 -13.61
CA ILE A 5 1.60 -5.89 -14.71
C ILE A 5 1.32 -5.27 -16.09
N ASP A 6 0.26 -4.46 -16.19
CA ASP A 6 -0.16 -3.69 -17.36
C ASP A 6 0.58 -2.35 -17.52
N LYS A 7 1.55 -2.05 -16.64
CA LYS A 7 2.29 -0.78 -16.59
C LYS A 7 1.45 0.42 -16.14
N ALA A 8 0.20 0.20 -15.70
CA ALA A 8 -0.60 1.24 -15.10
C ALA A 8 -0.18 1.42 -13.62
N PRO A 9 -0.10 2.66 -13.10
CA PRO A 9 0.08 2.87 -11.69
C PRO A 9 -1.18 2.38 -10.95
N LEU A 10 -1.09 1.25 -10.23
CA LEU A 10 -2.10 0.79 -9.27
C LEU A 10 -2.36 1.82 -8.14
N ASN A 11 -1.50 2.84 -8.02
CA ASN A 11 -1.25 3.58 -6.79
C ASN A 11 -2.08 4.84 -6.54
N SER A 12 -2.90 5.32 -7.49
CA SER A 12 -3.85 6.39 -7.20
C SER A 12 -5.16 5.85 -6.63
N SER A 13 -5.57 4.65 -7.06
CA SER A 13 -6.85 4.05 -6.73
C SER A 13 -6.81 3.20 -5.47
N ALA A 14 -5.65 2.65 -5.11
CA ALA A 14 -5.47 1.78 -3.94
C ALA A 14 -4.53 2.40 -2.89
N LEU A 15 -5.07 2.68 -1.69
CA LEU A 15 -4.33 3.37 -0.64
C LEU A 15 -4.75 2.96 0.77
N TRP A 16 -3.81 3.09 1.71
CA TRP A 16 -4.08 2.96 3.14
C TRP A 16 -4.41 4.32 3.74
N GLN A 17 -5.43 4.34 4.59
CA GLN A 17 -5.88 5.48 5.38
C GLN A 17 -5.92 5.14 6.86
N VAL A 18 -5.83 6.17 7.70
CA VAL A 18 -6.25 6.11 9.10
C VAL A 18 -7.55 6.91 9.23
N GLN A 19 -8.52 6.32 9.90
CA GLN A 19 -9.76 7.00 10.25
C GLN A 19 -9.85 7.11 11.77
N VAL A 20 -10.44 8.22 12.24
CA VAL A 20 -10.72 8.48 13.66
C VAL A 20 -12.22 8.49 13.90
N ASN A 21 -12.65 7.97 15.04
CA ASN A 21 -14.06 8.06 15.46
C ASN A 21 -14.32 9.43 16.09
N GLN A 22 -15.28 10.17 15.55
CA GLN A 22 -15.81 11.42 16.09
C GLN A 22 -17.34 11.35 16.14
N GLY A 23 -17.91 11.25 17.33
CA GLY A 23 -19.37 11.32 17.54
C GLY A 23 -20.15 10.36 16.65
N ASP A 24 -19.80 9.07 16.69
CA ASP A 24 -20.40 7.96 15.93
C ASP A 24 -20.04 7.87 14.44
N SER A 25 -19.22 8.79 13.94
CA SER A 25 -18.73 8.77 12.55
C SER A 25 -17.24 8.47 12.47
N TRP A 26 -16.87 7.58 11.55
CA TRP A 26 -15.48 7.34 11.20
C TRP A 26 -15.05 8.30 10.10
N ILE A 27 -14.12 9.19 10.43
CA ILE A 27 -13.70 10.26 9.52
C ILE A 27 -12.24 10.03 9.11
N PRO A 28 -11.93 10.05 7.81
CA PRO A 28 -10.55 10.00 7.33
C PRO A 28 -9.69 11.14 7.87
N MET A 29 -8.46 10.81 8.25
CA MET A 29 -7.43 11.79 8.52
C MET A 29 -6.68 12.10 7.23
N SER A 30 -6.50 13.39 6.94
CA SER A 30 -5.86 13.85 5.71
C SER A 30 -4.36 14.04 5.93
N ALA A 31 -3.55 13.67 4.94
CA ALA A 31 -2.11 13.89 5.01
C ALA A 31 -1.78 15.39 4.82
N THR A 32 -1.17 16.01 5.82
CA THR A 32 -0.64 17.40 5.73
C THR A 32 0.82 17.40 5.31
N SER A 33 1.52 16.28 5.53
CA SER A 33 2.86 16.04 5.01
C SER A 33 2.96 14.64 4.43
N ASN A 34 3.88 14.45 3.48
CA ASN A 34 4.14 13.17 2.86
C ASN A 34 5.58 13.11 2.37
N SER A 35 6.36 12.16 2.86
CA SER A 35 7.75 11.98 2.50
C SER A 35 8.04 10.51 2.21
N PHE A 36 9.01 10.26 1.34
CA PHE A 36 9.47 8.93 1.00
C PHE A 36 10.97 8.81 1.24
N HIS A 37 11.37 7.69 1.85
CA HIS A 37 12.77 7.36 2.09
C HIS A 37 13.06 5.95 1.59
N VAL A 38 13.97 5.82 0.62
CA VAL A 38 14.37 4.53 0.07
C VAL A 38 15.37 3.88 1.02
N LEU A 39 15.01 2.72 1.58
CA LEU A 39 15.89 1.95 2.48
C LEU A 39 16.94 1.13 1.73
N GLY A 40 16.76 0.99 0.41
CA GLY A 40 17.67 0.27 -0.48
C GLY A 40 17.15 -1.10 -0.88
N THR A 41 18.05 -1.89 -1.45
CA THR A 41 17.77 -3.22 -1.99
C THR A 41 18.76 -4.23 -1.43
N ASN A 42 18.26 -5.37 -0.99
CA ASN A 42 19.07 -6.51 -0.59
C ASN A 42 18.55 -7.80 -1.25
N SER A 43 19.13 -8.95 -0.88
CA SER A 43 18.74 -10.27 -1.42
C SER A 43 17.27 -10.64 -1.18
N THR A 44 16.60 -10.00 -0.21
CA THR A 44 15.20 -10.27 0.14
C THR A 44 14.20 -9.32 -0.53
N GLY A 45 14.68 -8.29 -1.24
CA GLY A 45 13.82 -7.34 -1.93
C GLY A 45 14.29 -5.88 -1.86
N SER A 46 13.43 -4.99 -2.37
CA SER A 46 13.59 -3.53 -2.28
C SER A 46 12.61 -2.96 -1.27
N SER A 47 13.02 -1.94 -0.52
CA SER A 47 12.18 -1.32 0.50
C SER A 47 12.16 0.20 0.43
N VAL A 48 10.98 0.78 0.59
CA VAL A 48 10.77 2.24 0.72
C VAL A 48 9.82 2.49 1.88
N VAL A 49 10.11 3.50 2.68
CA VAL A 49 9.24 3.98 3.75
C VAL A 49 8.56 5.24 3.30
N ARG A 50 7.24 5.31 3.47
CA ARG A 50 6.46 6.54 3.36
C ARG A 50 6.09 7.00 4.74
N THR A 51 6.36 8.26 5.07
CA THR A 51 5.95 8.86 6.34
C THR A 51 5.01 10.04 6.05
N MET A 52 3.86 10.03 6.73
CA MET A 52 2.84 11.06 6.60
C MET A 52 2.44 11.60 7.97
N THR A 53 2.36 12.92 8.10
CA THR A 53 1.58 13.55 9.17
C THR A 53 0.13 13.58 8.74
N LEU A 54 -0.75 13.02 9.56
CA LEU A 54 -2.20 12.95 9.31
C LEU A 54 -2.93 13.87 10.29
N GLU A 55 -3.95 14.58 9.82
CA GLU A 55 -4.74 15.51 10.62
C GLU A 55 -6.24 15.44 10.32
N ASN A 56 -7.04 15.72 11.35
CA ASN A 56 -8.46 16.00 11.28
C ASN A 56 -8.83 16.98 12.42
N GLY A 57 -8.92 18.28 12.11
CA GLY A 57 -9.12 19.32 13.12
C GLY A 57 -7.97 19.37 14.12
N GLN A 58 -8.26 19.17 15.40
CA GLN A 58 -7.24 19.12 16.47
C GLN A 58 -6.63 17.72 16.67
N ILE A 59 -7.15 16.70 15.99
CA ILE A 59 -6.62 15.34 16.06
C ILE A 59 -5.53 15.19 15.01
N SER A 60 -4.36 14.72 15.43
CA SER A 60 -3.24 14.46 14.52
C SER A 60 -2.49 13.18 14.88
N GLY A 61 -1.64 12.72 13.97
CA GLY A 61 -0.76 11.57 14.19
C GLY A 61 0.22 11.38 13.04
N VAL A 62 1.12 10.41 13.19
CA VAL A 62 2.10 10.05 12.16
C VAL A 62 1.82 8.62 11.69
N LEU A 63 1.61 8.45 10.39
CA LEU A 63 1.53 7.16 9.73
C LEU A 63 2.82 6.89 8.95
N SER A 64 3.46 5.77 9.26
CA SER A 64 4.57 5.21 8.50
C SER A 64 4.10 3.96 7.76
N ILE A 65 4.44 3.84 6.48
CA ILE A 65 4.17 2.64 5.68
C ILE A 65 5.50 2.20 5.06
N ALA A 66 6.02 1.06 5.51
CA ALA A 66 7.12 0.39 4.87
C ALA A 66 6.59 -0.53 3.77
N TYR A 67 6.91 -0.20 2.52
CA TYR A 67 6.63 -1.02 1.35
C TYR A 67 7.85 -1.91 1.10
N LYS A 68 7.66 -3.23 1.06
CA LYS A 68 8.70 -4.20 0.72
C LYS A 68 8.27 -5.01 -0.50
N ALA A 69 8.87 -4.73 -1.64
CA ALA A 69 8.76 -5.58 -2.81
C ALA A 69 9.68 -6.78 -2.61
N LEU A 70 9.11 -7.95 -2.32
CA LEU A 70 9.86 -9.19 -2.12
C LEU A 70 10.49 -9.64 -3.44
N SER A 71 11.66 -10.25 -3.36
CA SER A 71 12.32 -10.89 -4.51
C SER A 71 11.49 -12.03 -5.12
N THR A 72 10.51 -12.55 -4.39
CA THR A 72 9.57 -13.58 -4.83
C THR A 72 8.36 -13.05 -5.59
N GLY A 73 8.18 -11.72 -5.69
CA GLY A 73 7.06 -11.12 -6.42
C GLY A 73 6.06 -10.30 -5.59
N PRO A 74 5.62 -10.74 -4.40
CA PRO A 74 4.67 -10.00 -3.59
C PRO A 74 5.15 -8.63 -3.13
N LEU A 75 4.18 -7.75 -2.86
CA LEU A 75 4.40 -6.52 -2.12
C LEU A 75 3.87 -6.69 -0.70
N LYS A 76 4.75 -6.56 0.29
CA LYS A 76 4.35 -6.51 1.70
C LYS A 76 4.28 -5.06 2.17
N TRP A 77 3.29 -4.74 2.99
CA TRP A 77 3.20 -3.48 3.69
C TRP A 77 3.34 -3.71 5.19
N ASN A 78 4.09 -2.85 5.85
CA ASN A 78 4.09 -2.76 7.30
C ASN A 78 3.66 -1.34 7.66
N LEU A 79 2.51 -1.21 8.30
CA LEU A 79 1.94 0.05 8.74
C LEU A 79 2.28 0.27 10.20
N GLU A 80 2.64 1.50 10.53
CA GLU A 80 2.83 1.95 11.90
C GLU A 80 2.14 3.31 12.08
N PHE A 81 1.23 3.42 13.05
CA PHE A 81 0.55 4.67 13.36
C PHE A 81 0.74 5.06 14.82
N THR A 82 1.11 6.32 15.04
CA THR A 82 1.28 6.94 16.35
C THR A 82 0.45 8.22 16.41
N PRO A 83 -0.67 8.26 17.14
CA PRO A 83 -1.48 9.46 17.26
C PRO A 83 -0.90 10.45 18.27
N ASN A 84 -1.12 11.74 18.05
CA ASN A 84 -0.84 12.81 19.00
C ASN A 84 -2.03 13.11 19.92
N SER A 85 -3.20 12.51 19.66
CA SER A 85 -4.43 12.70 20.45
C SER A 85 -5.02 11.34 20.82
N THR A 86 -5.53 11.21 22.04
CA THR A 86 -6.23 10.00 22.47
C THR A 86 -7.60 9.91 21.79
N ALA A 87 -7.83 8.86 21.00
CA ALA A 87 -9.11 8.62 20.34
C ALA A 87 -9.22 7.15 19.89
N GLN A 88 -10.35 6.78 19.29
CA GLN A 88 -10.50 5.50 18.60
C GLN A 88 -10.07 5.62 17.14
N TYR A 89 -9.23 4.69 16.70
CA TYR A 89 -8.66 4.68 15.36
C TYR A 89 -8.91 3.35 14.65
N ARG A 90 -8.87 3.39 13.32
CA ARG A 90 -8.86 2.21 12.45
C ARG A 90 -8.00 2.42 11.21
N PHE A 91 -7.41 1.36 10.70
CA PHE A 91 -6.81 1.33 9.37
C PHE A 91 -7.86 0.96 8.34
N VAL A 92 -7.81 1.62 7.18
CA VAL A 92 -8.66 1.27 6.04
C VAL A 92 -7.78 1.17 4.80
N TYR A 93 -7.69 -0.02 4.21
CA TYR A 93 -7.26 -0.15 2.83
C TYR A 93 -8.46 0.13 1.94
N HIS A 94 -8.32 1.09 1.06
CA HIS A 94 -9.37 1.52 0.15
C HIS A 94 -8.85 1.38 -1.27
N TRP A 95 -9.47 0.50 -2.05
CA TRP A 95 -9.30 0.41 -3.48
C TRP A 95 -10.56 0.92 -4.17
N ASN A 96 -10.50 2.09 -4.78
CA ASN A 96 -11.60 2.72 -5.50
C ASN A 96 -11.22 2.91 -6.96
N ASP A 97 -11.74 2.03 -7.80
CA ASP A 97 -11.47 2.02 -9.24
C ASP A 97 -12.66 1.41 -9.97
N SER A 98 -13.20 2.09 -10.99
CA SER A 98 -14.34 1.54 -11.74
C SER A 98 -14.01 0.21 -12.42
N ASP A 99 -12.73 -0.07 -12.63
CA ASP A 99 -12.26 -1.24 -13.35
C ASP A 99 -11.93 -2.42 -12.43
N ILE A 100 -12.18 -2.28 -11.10
CA ILE A 100 -12.05 -3.42 -10.18
C ILE A 100 -13.33 -4.25 -10.07
N THR A 101 -13.14 -5.56 -10.11
CA THR A 101 -14.18 -6.55 -9.78
C THR A 101 -13.67 -7.45 -8.65
N PRO A 102 -14.08 -7.21 -7.39
CA PRO A 102 -13.75 -8.08 -6.28
C PRO A 102 -14.51 -9.41 -6.36
N ASP A 103 -13.88 -10.50 -5.93
CA ASP A 103 -14.54 -11.79 -5.81
C ASP A 103 -15.70 -11.72 -4.82
N SER A 104 -16.84 -12.32 -5.18
CA SER A 104 -18.08 -12.24 -4.40
C SER A 104 -18.05 -13.04 -3.09
N GLN A 105 -17.05 -13.89 -2.89
CA GLN A 105 -16.88 -14.77 -1.74
C GLN A 105 -15.41 -14.77 -1.27
N PRO A 106 -14.97 -13.73 -0.53
CA PRO A 106 -13.63 -13.72 0.03
C PRO A 106 -13.45 -14.88 1.04
N ILE A 107 -12.32 -15.57 0.96
CA ILE A 107 -11.91 -16.57 1.96
C ILE A 107 -11.40 -15.81 3.20
N SER A 108 -11.46 -16.42 4.38
CA SER A 108 -11.38 -15.80 5.73
C SER A 108 -10.34 -14.70 5.97
N SER A 109 -9.29 -14.60 5.15
CA SER A 109 -8.26 -13.57 5.26
C SER A 109 -7.68 -13.11 3.91
N THR A 110 -8.38 -13.37 2.80
CA THR A 110 -7.92 -13.02 1.45
C THR A 110 -9.04 -12.44 0.60
N LEU A 111 -8.70 -11.44 -0.22
CA LEU A 111 -9.56 -10.85 -1.23
C LEU A 111 -8.83 -10.88 -2.56
N THR A 112 -9.40 -11.56 -3.55
CA THR A 112 -8.94 -11.46 -4.94
C THR A 112 -9.76 -10.39 -5.66
N VAL A 113 -9.07 -9.53 -6.39
CA VAL A 113 -9.62 -8.43 -7.16
C VAL A 113 -9.09 -8.55 -8.58
N SER A 114 -10.01 -8.64 -9.55
CA SER A 114 -9.67 -8.50 -10.96
C SER A 114 -9.51 -7.03 -11.28
N HIS A 115 -8.42 -6.64 -11.94
CA HIS A 115 -8.19 -5.28 -12.43
C HIS A 115 -7.45 -5.34 -13.77
N GLY A 116 -8.07 -4.80 -14.82
CA GLY A 116 -7.56 -4.93 -16.18
C GLY A 116 -7.44 -6.40 -16.61
N ALA A 117 -6.23 -6.81 -17.02
CA ALA A 117 -5.94 -8.17 -17.48
C ALA A 117 -5.35 -9.08 -16.39
N ALA A 118 -5.35 -8.64 -15.13
CA ALA A 118 -4.67 -9.32 -14.03
C ALA A 118 -5.54 -9.46 -12.79
N ASN A 119 -5.18 -10.43 -11.95
CA ASN A 119 -5.80 -10.64 -10.65
C ASN A 119 -4.79 -10.31 -9.56
N TYR A 120 -5.26 -9.58 -8.57
CA TYR A 120 -4.50 -9.15 -7.41
C TYR A 120 -5.12 -9.77 -6.16
N THR A 121 -4.32 -10.42 -5.33
CA THR A 121 -4.82 -11.02 -4.09
C THR A 121 -4.27 -10.26 -2.89
N LEU A 122 -5.13 -9.54 -2.19
CA LEU A 122 -4.84 -8.96 -0.90
C LEU A 122 -4.99 -10.05 0.17
N SER A 123 -3.96 -10.27 0.98
CA SER A 123 -4.00 -11.15 2.15
C SER A 123 -3.69 -10.36 3.41
N TRP A 124 -4.46 -10.63 4.46
CA TRP A 124 -4.27 -10.11 5.80
C TRP A 124 -4.17 -11.23 6.84
N ASP A 125 -3.70 -12.41 6.42
CA ASP A 125 -3.46 -13.58 7.27
C ASP A 125 -2.51 -13.26 8.44
N ASP A 126 -1.62 -12.29 8.24
CA ASP A 126 -0.64 -11.80 9.21
C ASP A 126 -1.24 -10.78 10.22
N VAL A 127 -2.51 -10.39 10.07
CA VAL A 127 -3.18 -9.48 11.00
C VAL A 127 -3.57 -10.23 12.27
N PRO A 128 -3.19 -9.74 13.47
CA PRO A 128 -3.51 -10.41 14.72
C PRO A 128 -5.03 -10.61 14.87
N PRO A 129 -5.51 -11.80 15.29
CA PRO A 129 -6.94 -12.06 15.48
C PRO A 129 -7.63 -11.12 16.50
N SER A 130 -6.85 -10.45 17.35
CA SER A 130 -7.33 -9.43 18.29
C SER A 130 -7.77 -8.14 17.60
N MET A 131 -7.37 -7.91 16.35
CA MET A 131 -7.83 -6.78 15.54
C MET A 131 -9.04 -7.22 14.71
N ASN A 132 -10.19 -6.60 14.96
CA ASN A 132 -11.39 -6.90 14.19
C ASN A 132 -11.25 -6.32 12.78
N THR A 133 -11.09 -7.20 11.79
CA THR A 133 -10.97 -6.85 10.38
C THR A 133 -12.23 -7.24 9.60
N THR A 134 -12.82 -6.28 8.91
CA THR A 134 -14.02 -6.47 8.09
C THR A 134 -13.75 -6.07 6.64
N LEU A 135 -14.43 -6.76 5.71
CA LEU A 135 -14.45 -6.41 4.30
C LEU A 135 -15.78 -5.75 3.96
N ALA A 136 -15.73 -4.68 3.16
CA ALA A 136 -16.90 -4.15 2.48
C ALA A 136 -16.58 -4.06 0.99
N LEU A 137 -17.44 -4.68 0.17
CA LEU A 137 -17.25 -4.78 -1.27
C LEU A 137 -18.45 -4.12 -1.95
N ASN A 138 -18.17 -3.16 -2.82
CA ASN A 138 -19.15 -2.52 -3.69
C ASN A 138 -18.65 -2.60 -5.14
N PRO A 139 -19.51 -2.45 -6.16
CA PRO A 139 -19.05 -2.31 -7.54
C PRO A 139 -18.07 -1.14 -7.65
N GLY A 140 -16.86 -1.41 -8.14
CA GLY A 140 -15.79 -0.42 -8.27
C GLY A 140 -15.09 -0.02 -6.96
N GLU A 141 -15.39 -0.67 -5.83
CA GLU A 141 -14.79 -0.35 -4.54
C GLU A 141 -14.57 -1.58 -3.66
N ALA A 142 -13.38 -1.70 -3.08
CA ALA A 142 -13.08 -2.68 -2.05
C ALA A 142 -12.45 -2.00 -0.82
N LEU A 143 -13.02 -2.27 0.35
CA LEU A 143 -12.55 -1.76 1.64
C LEU A 143 -12.15 -2.93 2.55
N LEU A 144 -10.92 -2.90 3.05
CA LEU A 144 -10.48 -3.73 4.18
C LEU A 144 -10.31 -2.81 5.41
N ILE A 145 -11.21 -2.96 6.37
CA ILE A 145 -11.30 -2.11 7.56
C ILE A 145 -10.75 -2.90 8.73
N THR A 146 -9.67 -2.44 9.36
CA THR A 146 -9.08 -3.06 10.55
C THR A 146 -9.18 -2.13 11.75
N ASN A 147 -9.99 -2.50 12.74
CA ASN A 147 -10.20 -1.72 13.94
C ASN A 147 -9.00 -1.83 14.88
N ILE A 148 -8.36 -0.70 15.16
CA ILE A 148 -7.24 -0.62 16.12
C ILE A 148 -7.80 -0.47 17.54
N GLY A 149 -8.90 0.26 17.69
CA GLY A 149 -9.51 0.60 18.98
C GLY A 149 -8.99 1.91 19.53
N THR A 150 -9.08 2.09 20.85
CA THR A 150 -8.63 3.31 21.51
C THR A 150 -7.11 3.31 21.64
N LEU A 151 -6.45 4.32 21.05
CA LEU A 151 -5.04 4.59 21.26
C LEU A 151 -4.89 5.84 22.12
N VAL A 152 -4.02 5.76 23.13
CA VAL A 152 -3.57 6.95 23.85
C VAL A 152 -2.55 7.73 23.02
N ALA A 153 -2.51 9.05 23.19
CA ALA A 153 -1.50 9.88 22.54
C ALA A 153 -0.08 9.35 22.80
N GLY A 154 0.71 9.21 21.74
CA GLY A 154 2.07 8.66 21.75
C GLY A 154 2.18 7.13 21.75
N ALA A 155 1.08 6.38 21.90
CA ALA A 155 1.10 4.93 21.71
C ALA A 155 1.21 4.56 20.23
N THR A 156 1.69 3.36 19.93
CA THR A 156 1.90 2.92 18.54
C THR A 156 1.08 1.67 18.23
N ALA A 157 0.40 1.69 17.09
CA ALA A 157 -0.25 0.51 16.50
C ALA A 157 0.49 0.06 15.24
N ARG A 158 0.55 -1.26 15.01
CA ARG A 158 1.22 -1.87 13.86
C ARG A 158 0.32 -2.87 13.13
N LEU A 159 0.40 -2.91 11.80
CA LEU A 159 -0.36 -3.81 10.93
C LEU A 159 0.48 -4.25 9.73
N ASP A 160 0.60 -5.55 9.45
CA ASP A 160 1.51 -6.08 8.42
C ASP A 160 0.80 -6.89 7.30
N PRO A 161 -0.02 -6.29 6.41
CA PRO A 161 -0.69 -6.99 5.33
C PRO A 161 0.19 -7.20 4.08
N GLN A 162 -0.23 -8.08 3.17
CA GLN A 162 0.53 -8.45 1.97
C GLN A 162 -0.35 -8.56 0.72
N LEU A 163 0.20 -8.19 -0.45
CA LEU A 163 -0.44 -8.31 -1.77
C LEU A 163 0.37 -9.22 -2.67
N LEU A 164 -0.31 -10.26 -3.14
CA LEU A 164 0.20 -11.26 -4.06
C LEU A 164 -0.28 -10.89 -5.47
N ASP A 165 0.64 -10.90 -6.43
CA ASP A 165 0.34 -10.83 -7.86
C ASP A 165 0.26 -12.27 -8.40
N SER A 166 -0.78 -12.61 -9.17
CA SER A 166 -0.94 -13.93 -9.77
C SER A 166 -0.52 -13.99 -11.25
N GLY A 167 0.51 -13.24 -11.65
CA GLY A 167 1.12 -13.33 -12.97
C GLY A 167 1.95 -14.61 -13.20
N PRO A 168 2.20 -15.03 -14.46
CA PRO A 168 3.06 -16.17 -14.76
C PRO A 168 4.46 -15.96 -14.16
N SER A 169 5.08 -17.02 -13.60
CA SER A 169 6.34 -16.98 -12.83
C SER A 169 7.54 -16.32 -13.51
N GLN A 170 7.44 -16.02 -14.81
CA GLN A 170 8.44 -15.29 -15.57
C GLN A 170 8.39 -13.76 -15.34
N ALA A 171 7.26 -13.21 -14.90
CA ALA A 171 7.12 -11.78 -14.56
C ALA A 171 7.87 -11.38 -13.27
N THR A 172 8.28 -12.36 -12.45
CA THR A 172 9.08 -12.15 -11.24
C THR A 172 10.54 -12.58 -11.39
N ALA A 173 10.91 -13.18 -12.53
CA ALA A 173 12.22 -13.76 -12.77
C ALA A 173 13.33 -12.73 -13.11
N HIS A 174 12.98 -11.47 -13.37
CA HIS A 174 13.94 -10.44 -13.77
C HIS A 174 14.00 -9.29 -12.76
N THR A 175 14.95 -9.41 -11.82
CA THR A 175 15.26 -8.45 -10.74
C THR A 175 15.51 -6.98 -11.11
N PRO A 176 15.84 -6.57 -12.36
CA PRO A 176 15.92 -5.14 -12.69
C PRO A 176 14.56 -4.43 -12.71
N GLN A 177 13.46 -5.16 -12.92
CA GLN A 177 12.12 -4.64 -13.29
C GLN A 177 11.42 -3.76 -12.24
N ARG A 178 12.01 -3.57 -11.05
CA ARG A 178 11.39 -2.82 -9.93
C ARG A 178 12.29 -1.75 -9.32
N LYS A 179 13.32 -1.30 -10.04
CA LYS A 179 14.28 -0.31 -9.55
C LYS A 179 14.00 1.05 -10.18
N ALA A 180 13.43 1.97 -9.40
CA ALA A 180 13.51 3.41 -9.66
C ALA A 180 14.75 3.95 -8.93
N VAL A 181 15.74 4.43 -9.66
CA VAL A 181 17.00 4.99 -9.14
C VAL A 181 16.98 6.49 -9.38
N TYR A 182 17.09 7.29 -8.33
CA TYR A 182 17.24 8.75 -8.45
C TYR A 182 18.72 9.11 -8.52
N ASP A 183 19.15 9.73 -9.61
CA ASP A 183 20.46 10.37 -9.72
C ASP A 183 20.37 11.80 -9.19
N SER A 184 20.84 12.01 -7.97
CA SER A 184 20.84 13.32 -7.32
C SER A 184 21.80 14.33 -7.96
N LYS A 185 22.74 13.89 -8.81
CA LYS A 185 23.64 14.80 -9.55
C LYS A 185 23.00 15.25 -10.87
N GLY A 186 22.29 14.35 -11.54
CA GLY A 186 21.58 14.65 -12.78
C GLY A 186 20.18 15.24 -12.58
N GLY A 187 19.54 15.00 -11.42
CA GLY A 187 18.16 15.39 -11.16
C GLY A 187 17.12 14.52 -11.86
N TYR A 188 17.45 13.26 -12.17
CA TYR A 188 16.58 12.34 -12.91
C TYR A 188 16.30 11.06 -12.12
N TYR A 189 15.08 10.57 -12.24
CA TYR A 189 14.67 9.21 -11.88
C TYR A 189 14.89 8.30 -13.09
N TYR A 190 15.40 7.09 -12.85
CA TYR A 190 15.62 6.07 -13.85
C TYR A 190 14.88 4.81 -13.45
N VAL A 191 14.05 4.25 -14.33
CA VAL A 191 13.38 2.98 -14.12
C VAL A 191 13.90 1.97 -15.14
N PHE A 192 14.35 0.81 -14.67
CA PHE A 192 14.74 -0.31 -15.53
C PHE A 192 13.59 -1.30 -15.62
N TYR A 193 13.26 -1.73 -16.83
CA TYR A 193 12.13 -2.63 -17.08
C TYR A 193 12.44 -3.58 -18.24
N TYR A 194 11.78 -4.73 -18.26
CA TYR A 194 11.88 -5.67 -19.38
C TYR A 194 10.63 -5.51 -20.24
N ASP A 195 10.79 -5.28 -21.54
CA ASP A 195 9.66 -5.03 -22.45
C ASP A 195 9.02 -6.32 -23.01
N GLY A 196 9.51 -7.49 -22.58
CA GLY A 196 9.13 -8.81 -23.12
C GLY A 196 10.14 -9.37 -24.12
N MET A 197 11.03 -8.53 -24.66
CA MET A 197 12.10 -8.94 -25.59
C MET A 197 13.50 -8.59 -25.09
N GLN A 198 13.67 -7.44 -24.44
CA GLN A 198 14.96 -6.99 -23.89
C GLN A 198 14.81 -6.08 -22.67
N LEU A 199 15.91 -5.92 -21.94
CA LEU A 199 16.00 -4.95 -20.84
C LEU A 199 16.06 -3.52 -21.42
N ARG A 200 15.20 -2.64 -20.91
CA ARG A 200 15.05 -1.24 -21.28
C ARG A 200 15.15 -0.36 -20.04
N TYR A 201 15.24 0.96 -20.25
CA TYR A 201 15.10 1.94 -19.20
C TYR A 201 14.26 3.14 -19.67
N ALA A 202 13.66 3.84 -18.71
CA ALA A 202 13.01 5.14 -18.89
C ALA A 202 13.57 6.12 -17.84
N SER A 203 13.55 7.41 -18.14
CA SER A 203 14.00 8.44 -17.21
C SER A 203 13.07 9.64 -17.18
N SER A 204 12.89 10.22 -15.99
CA SER A 204 12.00 11.37 -15.76
C SER A 204 12.63 12.34 -14.78
N ASN A 205 12.46 13.65 -14.99
CA ASN A 205 12.99 14.67 -14.07
C ASN A 205 12.10 14.89 -12.84
N ASN A 206 10.84 14.46 -12.91
CA ASN A 206 9.84 14.65 -11.85
C ASN A 206 9.22 13.33 -11.39
N GLY A 207 9.62 12.20 -11.98
CA GLY A 207 9.14 10.87 -11.61
C GLY A 207 7.79 10.51 -12.23
N VAL A 208 7.34 11.27 -13.25
CA VAL A 208 6.19 10.98 -14.13
C VAL A 208 6.67 10.40 -15.44
#